data_AF-A0A7X0EEM9-F1
#
_entry.id   AF-A0A7X0EEM9-F1
#
_cell.length_a   1.000
_cell.length_b   1.000
_cell.length_c   1.000
_cell.angle_alpha   90.00
_cell.angle_beta   90.00
_cell.angle_gamma   90.00
#
_symmetry.space_group_name_H-M   'P 1'
#
loop_
_entity.id
_entity.type
_entity.pdbx_description
1 polymer ?
#
loop_
_entity_poly.entity_id
_entity_poly.type
_entity_poly.pdbx_seq_one_letter_code
_entity_poly.pdbx_strand_id
1 'polypeptide(L)'
;MTDGATNGGTVATGAAVPQGHQRWGEWQDDVRIMLAYAAARGLATLERPVIDMAVRVTAPSPDQLSLEERQELWVAYQALSAVVAPATSASLRHLGEFRRELGLAGWWRSLTRAGLVQRTIRSGVAWLVGVALVTAIVQIHAANGTNLLTQTGVRQLLFIEGAAAQRPMGDAVPGANPAQVEAEEPLVQLRRQAAAKLLAPWICHPLSRIVTLSFDAHGYCQRRETASPVAPMAAPTAAPTAAPMAAPMAEDADTILLHTVELAWSAGTALTLYVLPALFGLLGACAYIARVLTDAVVNASFMPQLGFRMVLRRALGLTLGLSTGLFYKSVVATIEPTASAQISLLGAAFLAGYSVEAVFTMFDAAVDKLREVFKPQEAATPSAAPRRVVGETQG
;
A
#
# COMPACT_ATOMS: atom_id res chain seq x y z
N MET A 1 16.89 12.66 -71.74
CA MET A 1 17.81 11.85 -70.90
C MET A 1 17.20 11.80 -69.52
N THR A 2 16.49 10.69 -69.25
CA THR A 2 16.77 9.72 -68.14
C THR A 2 16.10 10.17 -66.84
N ASP A 3 15.21 9.45 -66.16
CA ASP A 3 14.68 8.10 -66.32
C ASP A 3 13.27 8.04 -65.72
N GLY A 4 12.34 7.41 -66.43
CA GLY A 4 11.02 7.06 -65.92
C GLY A 4 11.06 5.68 -65.28
N ALA A 5 11.07 5.64 -63.95
CA ALA A 5 10.94 4.41 -63.18
C ALA A 5 9.45 4.07 -62.99
N THR A 6 8.97 3.14 -63.80
CA THR A 6 7.65 2.50 -63.70
C THR A 6 7.61 1.58 -62.47
N ASN A 7 7.05 2.08 -61.37
CA ASN A 7 6.64 1.24 -60.24
C ASN A 7 5.45 0.37 -60.66
N GLY A 8 5.76 -0.84 -61.13
CA GLY A 8 4.80 -1.93 -61.30
C GLY A 8 4.31 -2.44 -59.95
N GLY A 9 3.38 -1.70 -59.35
CA GLY A 9 2.62 -2.15 -58.18
C GLY A 9 1.79 -3.37 -58.56
N THR A 10 2.25 -4.55 -58.17
CA THR A 10 1.46 -5.77 -58.20
C THR A 10 0.34 -5.58 -57.20
N VAL A 11 -0.84 -5.16 -57.67
CA VAL A 11 -2.08 -5.19 -56.91
C VAL A 11 -2.38 -6.66 -56.67
N ALA A 12 -1.86 -7.20 -55.57
CA ALA A 12 -2.31 -8.46 -55.04
C ALA A 12 -3.80 -8.29 -54.76
N THR A 13 -4.64 -8.80 -55.66
CA THR A 13 -6.04 -9.10 -55.45
C THR A 13 -6.11 -10.15 -54.34
N GLY A 14 -5.85 -9.72 -53.11
CA GLY A 14 -6.24 -10.44 -51.92
C GLY A 14 -7.76 -10.51 -51.97
N ALA A 15 -8.29 -11.63 -52.46
CA ALA A 15 -9.70 -11.94 -52.40
C ALA A 15 -10.12 -11.72 -50.94
N ALA A 16 -10.89 -10.66 -50.71
CA ALA A 16 -11.42 -10.32 -49.40
C ALA A 16 -12.28 -11.52 -48.96
N VAL A 17 -11.70 -12.39 -48.16
CA VAL A 17 -12.41 -13.52 -47.58
C VAL A 17 -13.63 -12.92 -46.86
N PRO A 18 -14.85 -13.33 -47.20
CA PRO A 18 -16.06 -12.73 -46.64
C PRO A 18 -16.04 -12.88 -45.12
N GLN A 19 -15.91 -11.74 -44.41
CA GLN A 19 -15.82 -11.60 -42.94
C GLN A 19 -16.90 -12.37 -42.17
N GLY A 20 -17.99 -12.75 -42.82
CA GLY A 20 -19.05 -13.58 -42.23
C GLY A 20 -18.59 -14.98 -41.81
N HIS A 21 -17.62 -15.61 -42.51
CA HIS A 21 -17.21 -16.99 -42.18
C HIS A 21 -16.41 -17.05 -40.87
N GLN A 22 -15.59 -16.04 -40.61
CA GLN A 22 -14.76 -15.96 -39.41
C GLN A 22 -15.59 -15.86 -38.13
N ARG A 23 -16.77 -15.23 -38.19
CA ARG A 23 -17.68 -15.10 -37.04
C ARG A 23 -18.35 -16.41 -36.60
N TRP A 24 -18.68 -17.30 -37.54
CA TRP A 24 -19.37 -18.55 -37.18
C TRP A 24 -18.45 -19.53 -36.45
N GLY A 25 -17.18 -19.63 -36.88
CA GLY A 25 -16.17 -20.41 -36.18
C GLY A 25 -15.96 -19.93 -34.74
N GLU A 26 -15.89 -18.61 -34.54
CA GLU A 26 -15.80 -18.01 -33.21
C GLU A 26 -17.00 -18.37 -32.31
N TRP A 27 -18.22 -18.39 -32.86
CA TRP A 27 -19.42 -18.76 -32.09
C TRP A 27 -19.47 -20.25 -31.75
N GLN A 28 -19.06 -21.13 -32.67
CA GLN A 28 -18.94 -22.56 -32.37
C GLN A 28 -17.94 -22.80 -31.22
N ASP A 29 -16.77 -22.14 -31.27
CA ASP A 29 -15.78 -22.25 -30.21
C ASP A 29 -16.29 -21.68 -28.88
N ASP A 30 -17.03 -20.57 -28.90
CA ASP A 30 -17.67 -20.02 -27.71
C ASP A 30 -18.68 -20.99 -27.10
N VAL A 31 -19.55 -21.59 -27.91
CA VAL A 31 -20.52 -22.60 -27.46
C VAL A 31 -19.82 -23.80 -26.85
N ARG A 32 -18.75 -24.32 -27.49
CA ARG A 32 -17.94 -25.43 -26.94
C ARG A 32 -17.34 -25.08 -25.58
N ILE A 33 -16.76 -23.89 -25.47
CA ILE A 33 -16.11 -23.43 -24.23
C ILE A 33 -17.14 -23.23 -23.11
N MET A 34 -18.29 -22.62 -23.41
CA MET A 34 -19.37 -22.42 -22.44
C MET A 34 -19.98 -23.76 -21.99
N LEU A 35 -20.19 -24.70 -22.92
CA LEU A 35 -20.69 -26.03 -22.62
C LEU A 35 -19.71 -26.81 -21.73
N ALA A 36 -18.42 -26.80 -22.07
CA ALA A 36 -17.37 -27.43 -21.27
C ALA A 36 -17.29 -26.82 -19.86
N TYR A 37 -17.42 -25.49 -19.75
CA TYR A 37 -17.47 -24.80 -18.46
C TYR A 37 -18.71 -25.19 -17.64
N ALA A 38 -19.90 -25.18 -18.24
CA ALA A 38 -21.15 -25.56 -17.59
C ALA A 38 -21.12 -27.01 -17.09
N ALA A 39 -20.60 -27.93 -17.91
CA ALA A 39 -20.42 -29.32 -17.55
C ALA A 39 -19.41 -29.50 -16.39
N ALA A 40 -18.25 -28.82 -16.45
CA ALA A 40 -17.24 -28.89 -15.39
C ALA A 40 -17.72 -28.32 -14.05
N ARG A 41 -18.67 -27.38 -14.07
CA ARG A 41 -19.29 -26.77 -12.89
C ARG A 41 -20.48 -27.57 -12.35
N GLY A 42 -20.96 -28.57 -13.08
CA GLY A 42 -22.17 -29.30 -12.72
C GLY A 42 -23.41 -28.41 -12.66
N LEU A 43 -23.54 -27.43 -13.57
CA LEU A 43 -24.70 -26.55 -13.62
C LEU A 43 -25.94 -27.37 -14.03
N ALA A 44 -26.66 -27.89 -13.04
CA ALA A 44 -27.80 -28.80 -13.20
C ALA A 44 -29.02 -28.17 -13.90
N THR A 45 -28.98 -26.87 -14.16
CA THR A 45 -30.05 -26.11 -14.83
C THR A 45 -30.00 -26.20 -16.35
N LEU A 46 -28.98 -26.84 -16.93
CA LEU A 46 -28.88 -26.95 -18.38
C LEU A 46 -29.82 -28.04 -18.90
N GLU A 47 -30.87 -27.61 -19.59
CA GLU A 47 -31.83 -28.51 -20.21
C GLU A 47 -31.14 -29.41 -21.24
N ARG A 48 -31.43 -30.71 -21.20
CA ARG A 48 -30.92 -31.70 -22.15
C ARG A 48 -31.08 -31.32 -23.63
N PRO A 49 -32.20 -30.74 -24.11
CA PRO A 49 -32.31 -30.26 -25.49
C PRO A 49 -31.25 -29.21 -25.87
N VAL A 50 -30.86 -28.32 -24.94
CA VAL A 50 -29.82 -27.31 -25.20
C VAL A 50 -28.46 -27.97 -25.35
N ILE A 51 -28.16 -28.99 -24.54
CA ILE A 51 -26.92 -29.78 -24.63
C ILE A 51 -26.86 -30.49 -25.98
N ASP A 52 -27.92 -31.21 -26.34
CA ASP A 52 -27.96 -32.00 -27.58
C ASP A 52 -27.86 -31.08 -28.80
N MET A 53 -28.52 -29.91 -28.77
CA MET A 53 -28.39 -28.89 -29.80
C MET A 53 -26.97 -28.33 -29.88
N ALA A 54 -26.36 -27.93 -28.75
CA ALA A 54 -25.00 -27.40 -28.71
C ALA A 54 -23.96 -28.41 -29.23
N VAL A 55 -24.09 -29.70 -28.88
CA VAL A 55 -23.21 -30.76 -29.38
C VAL A 55 -23.40 -30.97 -30.88
N ARG A 56 -24.65 -31.00 -31.37
CA ARG A 56 -24.97 -31.15 -32.80
C ARG A 56 -24.35 -30.03 -33.64
N VAL A 57 -24.60 -28.77 -33.30
CA VAL A 57 -24.15 -27.60 -34.09
C VAL A 57 -22.65 -27.33 -33.97
N THR A 58 -21.97 -27.91 -32.98
CA THR A 58 -20.51 -27.77 -32.82
C THR A 58 -19.72 -28.98 -33.32
N ALA A 59 -20.37 -30.05 -33.79
CA ALA A 59 -19.69 -31.19 -34.41
C ALA A 59 -19.14 -30.92 -35.83
N PRO A 60 -19.90 -30.32 -36.77
CA PRO A 60 -19.42 -30.06 -38.13
C PRO A 60 -18.47 -28.85 -38.20
N SER A 61 -17.68 -28.80 -39.29
CA SER A 61 -16.84 -27.63 -39.62
C SER A 61 -17.73 -26.39 -39.85
N PRO A 62 -17.30 -25.16 -39.47
CA PRO A 62 -18.11 -23.94 -39.65
C PRO A 62 -18.56 -23.71 -41.09
N ASP A 63 -17.76 -24.17 -42.07
CA ASP A 63 -18.07 -24.05 -43.50
C ASP A 63 -19.18 -24.99 -43.97
N GLN A 64 -19.48 -26.04 -43.21
CA GLN A 64 -20.48 -27.06 -43.52
C GLN A 64 -21.84 -26.79 -42.87
N LEU A 65 -21.96 -25.75 -42.03
CA LEU A 65 -23.21 -25.42 -41.36
C LEU A 65 -24.26 -24.91 -42.34
N SER A 66 -25.39 -25.61 -42.38
CA SER A 66 -26.62 -25.16 -43.02
C SER A 66 -27.17 -23.89 -42.36
N LEU A 67 -28.09 -23.19 -43.03
CA LEU A 67 -28.73 -21.99 -42.48
C LEU A 67 -29.50 -22.28 -41.18
N GLU A 68 -30.17 -23.43 -41.13
CA GLU A 68 -30.92 -23.86 -39.95
C GLU A 68 -29.99 -24.12 -38.76
N GLU A 69 -28.87 -24.83 -38.97
CA GLU A 69 -27.89 -25.08 -37.91
C GLU A 69 -27.21 -23.79 -37.40
N ARG A 70 -27.04 -22.77 -38.25
CA ARG A 70 -26.54 -21.46 -37.81
C ARG A 70 -27.52 -20.75 -36.88
N GLN A 71 -28.82 -20.88 -37.14
CA GLN A 71 -29.85 -20.35 -36.25
C GLN A 71 -29.86 -21.12 -34.92
N GLU A 72 -29.78 -22.45 -34.97
CA GLU A 72 -29.67 -23.30 -33.79
C GLU A 72 -28.42 -22.98 -32.96
N LEU A 73 -27.28 -22.71 -33.60
CA LEU A 73 -26.05 -22.28 -32.95
C LEU A 73 -26.25 -21.00 -32.15
N TRP A 74 -26.94 -20.02 -32.72
CA TRP A 74 -27.26 -18.77 -32.02
C TRP A 74 -28.18 -18.99 -30.82
N VAL A 75 -29.20 -19.84 -30.96
CA VAL A 75 -30.10 -20.19 -29.85
C VAL A 75 -29.33 -20.91 -28.73
N ALA A 76 -28.47 -21.87 -29.08
CA ALA A 76 -27.60 -22.57 -28.13
C ALA A 76 -26.66 -21.60 -27.41
N TYR A 77 -26.06 -20.65 -28.16
CA TYR A 77 -25.21 -19.60 -27.60
C TYR A 77 -25.97 -18.75 -26.58
N GLN A 78 -27.17 -18.26 -26.91
CA GLN A 78 -27.97 -17.45 -25.99
C GLN A 78 -28.34 -18.23 -24.72
N ALA A 79 -28.83 -19.46 -24.87
CA ALA A 79 -29.20 -20.31 -23.74
C ALA A 79 -27.99 -20.59 -22.81
N LEU A 80 -26.85 -20.97 -23.39
CA LEU A 80 -25.63 -21.20 -22.62
C LEU A 80 -25.13 -19.91 -21.96
N SER A 81 -25.18 -18.76 -22.65
CA SER A 81 -24.74 -17.47 -22.09
C SER A 81 -25.54 -17.07 -20.84
N ALA A 82 -26.83 -17.39 -20.79
CA ALA A 82 -27.68 -17.17 -19.62
C ALA A 82 -27.32 -18.13 -18.48
N VAL A 83 -27.04 -19.39 -18.79
CA VAL A 83 -26.69 -20.41 -17.79
C VAL A 83 -25.31 -20.19 -17.19
N VAL A 84 -24.32 -19.76 -17.99
CA VAL A 84 -22.94 -19.54 -17.51
C VAL A 84 -22.74 -18.18 -16.85
N ALA A 85 -23.76 -17.29 -16.85
CA ALA A 85 -23.69 -16.01 -16.16
C ALA A 85 -23.28 -16.20 -14.68
N PRO A 86 -22.36 -15.38 -14.15
CA PRO A 86 -21.82 -14.13 -14.71
C PRO A 86 -20.61 -14.30 -15.66
N ALA A 87 -20.18 -15.52 -15.98
CA ALA A 87 -19.09 -15.73 -16.93
C ALA A 87 -19.52 -15.36 -18.36
N THR A 88 -18.56 -14.91 -19.17
CA THR A 88 -18.76 -14.59 -20.59
C THR A 88 -17.87 -15.49 -21.46
N SER A 89 -18.24 -15.73 -22.71
CA SER A 89 -17.41 -16.56 -23.61
C SER A 89 -15.97 -16.04 -23.74
N ALA A 90 -15.80 -14.71 -23.85
CA ALA A 90 -14.49 -14.06 -23.87
C ALA A 90 -13.67 -14.34 -22.60
N SER A 91 -14.29 -14.26 -21.42
CA SER A 91 -13.61 -14.58 -20.16
C SER A 91 -13.20 -16.05 -20.06
N LEU A 92 -14.02 -16.96 -20.58
CA LEU A 92 -13.74 -18.39 -20.59
C LEU A 92 -12.65 -18.77 -21.58
N ARG A 93 -12.57 -18.10 -22.75
CA ARG A 93 -11.43 -18.24 -23.68
C ARG A 93 -10.11 -17.93 -22.98
N HIS A 94 -10.04 -16.79 -22.30
CA HIS A 94 -8.85 -16.40 -21.55
C HIS A 94 -8.52 -17.38 -20.42
N LEU A 95 -9.54 -17.95 -19.77
CA LEU A 95 -9.33 -18.98 -18.75
C LEU A 95 -8.76 -20.28 -19.34
N GLY A 96 -9.22 -20.68 -20.53
CA GLY A 96 -8.73 -21.85 -21.26
C GLY A 96 -7.26 -21.71 -21.67
N GLU A 97 -6.89 -20.54 -22.20
CA GLU A 97 -5.50 -20.18 -22.49
C GLU A 97 -4.64 -20.25 -21.23
N PHE A 98 -5.12 -19.64 -20.14
CA PHE A 98 -4.42 -19.63 -18.85
C PHE A 98 -4.21 -21.05 -18.28
N ARG A 99 -5.22 -21.92 -18.37
CA ARG A 99 -5.14 -23.30 -17.86
C ARG A 99 -4.14 -24.16 -18.62
N ARG A 100 -4.01 -23.98 -19.93
CA ARG A 100 -2.99 -24.69 -20.74
C ARG A 100 -1.56 -24.34 -20.32
N GLU A 101 -1.33 -23.15 -19.78
CA GLU A 101 0.00 -22.66 -19.40
C GLU A 101 0.39 -22.95 -17.95
N LEU A 102 -0.54 -23.42 -17.11
CA LEU A 102 -0.37 -23.61 -15.66
C LEU A 102 0.55 -24.77 -15.23
N GLY A 103 1.26 -25.44 -16.14
CA GLY A 103 2.33 -26.36 -15.75
C GLY A 103 3.47 -25.62 -15.02
N LEU A 104 4.12 -26.24 -14.03
CA LEU A 104 5.22 -25.63 -13.25
C LEU A 104 6.30 -24.99 -14.12
N ALA A 105 6.68 -25.63 -15.23
CA ALA A 105 7.62 -25.09 -16.21
C ALA A 105 7.02 -24.02 -17.14
N GLY A 106 5.70 -24.07 -17.38
CA GLY A 106 4.95 -23.08 -18.15
C GLY A 106 4.75 -21.77 -17.39
N TRP A 107 4.53 -21.84 -16.08
CA TRP A 107 4.43 -20.67 -15.19
C TRP A 107 5.70 -19.78 -15.25
N TRP A 108 6.89 -20.41 -15.32
CA TRP A 108 8.15 -19.69 -15.48
C TRP A 108 8.34 -19.07 -16.88
N ARG A 109 7.82 -19.69 -17.95
CA ARG A 109 7.94 -19.16 -19.32
C ARG A 109 6.87 -18.10 -19.62
N SER A 110 5.65 -18.26 -19.09
CA SER A 110 4.56 -17.30 -19.30
C SER A 110 4.80 -15.95 -18.60
N LEU A 111 5.78 -15.87 -17.70
CA LEU A 111 6.34 -14.60 -17.20
C LEU A 111 6.78 -13.64 -18.32
N THR A 112 7.04 -14.10 -19.55
CA THR A 112 7.52 -13.24 -20.65
C THR A 112 6.51 -12.95 -21.77
N ARG A 113 5.38 -13.67 -21.85
CA ARG A 113 4.38 -13.52 -22.94
C ARG A 113 2.93 -13.47 -22.42
N ALA A 114 2.69 -12.70 -21.37
CA ALA A 114 1.41 -12.71 -20.67
C ALA A 114 0.33 -11.84 -21.34
N GLY A 115 -0.85 -12.40 -21.57
CA GLY A 115 -2.07 -11.66 -21.90
C GLY A 115 -2.50 -10.67 -20.81
N LEU A 116 -3.44 -9.77 -21.13
CA LEU A 116 -3.85 -8.64 -20.27
C LEU A 116 -4.29 -9.08 -18.86
N VAL A 117 -5.01 -10.19 -18.75
CA VAL A 117 -5.52 -10.74 -17.49
C VAL A 117 -4.36 -11.20 -16.59
N GLN A 118 -3.43 -11.97 -17.15
CA GLN A 118 -2.28 -12.46 -16.43
C GLN A 118 -1.36 -11.31 -15.99
N ARG A 119 -1.22 -10.25 -16.80
CA ARG A 119 -0.49 -9.04 -16.39
C ARG A 119 -1.11 -8.39 -15.15
N THR A 120 -2.43 -8.36 -15.06
CA THR A 120 -3.15 -7.79 -13.90
C THR A 120 -2.97 -8.65 -12.65
N ILE A 121 -3.15 -9.97 -12.77
CA ILE A 121 -2.93 -10.91 -11.64
C ILE A 121 -1.47 -10.83 -11.16
N ARG A 122 -0.51 -10.89 -12.09
CA ARG A 122 0.91 -10.80 -11.78
C ARG A 122 1.26 -9.47 -11.12
N SER A 123 0.72 -8.36 -11.63
CA SER A 123 0.88 -7.06 -11.01
C SER A 123 0.34 -7.08 -9.57
N GLY A 124 -0.87 -7.60 -9.35
CA GLY A 124 -1.46 -7.72 -8.02
C GLY A 124 -0.61 -8.53 -7.04
N VAL A 125 -0.15 -9.72 -7.44
CA VAL A 125 0.71 -10.58 -6.61
C VAL A 125 2.08 -9.95 -6.38
N ALA A 126 2.71 -9.39 -7.41
CA ALA A 126 4.00 -8.71 -7.27
C ALA A 126 3.91 -7.51 -6.34
N TRP A 127 2.80 -6.74 -6.39
CA TRP A 127 2.53 -5.67 -5.45
C TRP A 127 2.34 -6.19 -4.03
N LEU A 128 1.58 -7.26 -3.82
CA LEU A 128 1.39 -7.86 -2.49
C LEU A 128 2.73 -8.30 -1.88
N VAL A 129 3.51 -9.08 -2.63
CA VAL A 129 4.83 -9.58 -2.17
C VAL A 129 5.80 -8.42 -1.97
N GLY A 130 5.85 -7.46 -2.89
CA GLY A 130 6.71 -6.28 -2.80
C GLY A 130 6.39 -5.43 -1.57
N VAL A 131 5.11 -5.14 -1.32
CA VAL A 131 4.66 -4.39 -0.14
C VAL A 131 4.94 -5.17 1.14
N ALA A 132 4.71 -6.49 1.16
CA ALA A 132 5.01 -7.32 2.33
C ALA A 132 6.52 -7.30 2.66
N LEU A 133 7.38 -7.42 1.66
CA LEU A 133 8.83 -7.37 1.82
C LEU A 133 9.29 -6.00 2.33
N VAL A 134 8.82 -4.91 1.73
CA VAL A 134 9.13 -3.55 2.18
C VAL A 134 8.65 -3.35 3.62
N THR A 135 7.44 -3.78 3.96
CA THR A 135 6.89 -3.70 5.32
C THR A 135 7.77 -4.46 6.31
N ALA A 136 8.19 -5.69 5.98
CA ALA A 136 9.06 -6.49 6.83
C ALA A 136 10.44 -5.82 7.05
N ILE A 137 11.05 -5.28 5.99
CA ILE A 137 12.33 -4.57 6.09
C ILE A 137 12.21 -3.34 7.00
N VAL A 138 11.17 -2.52 6.80
CA VAL A 138 10.94 -1.32 7.63
C VAL A 138 10.62 -1.70 9.07
N GLN A 139 9.84 -2.77 9.30
CA GLN A 139 9.53 -3.27 10.64
C GLN A 139 10.78 -3.78 11.38
N ILE A 140 11.65 -4.55 10.71
CA ILE A 140 12.92 -5.00 11.28
C ILE A 140 13.81 -3.78 11.61
N HIS A 141 13.88 -2.81 10.70
CA HIS A 141 14.67 -1.60 10.92
C HIS A 141 14.16 -0.77 12.10
N ALA A 142 12.84 -0.62 12.23
CA ALA A 142 12.21 0.06 13.36
C ALA A 142 12.43 -0.69 14.68
N ALA A 143 12.27 -2.02 14.69
CA ALA A 143 12.50 -2.86 15.86
C ALA A 143 13.97 -2.83 16.32
N ASN A 144 14.92 -2.82 15.38
CA ASN A 144 16.33 -2.67 15.72
C ASN A 144 16.62 -1.28 16.31
N GLY A 145 16.01 -0.22 15.76
CA GLY A 145 16.14 1.13 16.28
C GLY A 145 15.62 1.26 17.72
N THR A 146 14.44 0.72 17.99
CA THR A 146 13.86 0.74 19.35
C THR A 146 14.69 -0.07 20.33
N ASN A 147 15.20 -1.25 19.93
CA ASN A 147 16.08 -2.07 20.77
C ASN A 147 17.41 -1.38 21.07
N LEU A 148 18.01 -0.67 20.10
CA LEU A 148 19.23 0.10 20.34
C LEU A 148 18.97 1.27 21.31
N LEU A 149 17.84 1.97 21.15
CA LEU A 149 17.46 3.07 22.04
C LEU A 149 17.17 2.61 23.47
N THR A 150 16.61 1.42 23.66
CA THR A 150 16.38 0.85 25.00
C THR A 150 17.68 0.34 25.62
N GLN A 151 18.53 -0.37 24.88
CA GLN A 151 19.80 -0.90 25.37
C GLN A 151 20.80 0.19 25.77
N THR A 152 20.85 1.29 25.02
CA THR A 152 21.79 2.39 25.30
C THR A 152 21.42 3.19 26.56
N GLY A 153 20.26 2.94 27.17
CA GLY A 153 19.80 3.70 28.33
C GLY A 153 19.60 5.19 28.04
N VAL A 154 19.59 5.59 26.77
CA VAL A 154 19.49 6.98 26.33
C VAL A 154 18.21 7.62 26.87
N ARG A 155 17.14 6.84 27.00
CA ARG A 155 15.91 7.29 27.64
C ARG A 155 16.13 7.68 29.10
N GLN A 156 16.92 6.91 29.87
CA GLN A 156 17.26 7.25 31.25
C GLN A 156 18.17 8.48 31.31
N LEU A 157 19.11 8.63 30.37
CA LEU A 157 19.98 9.80 30.31
C LEU A 157 19.19 11.10 30.07
N LEU A 158 18.24 11.10 29.13
CA LEU A 158 17.35 12.23 28.89
C LEU A 158 16.46 12.57 30.09
N PHE A 159 15.97 11.54 30.81
CA PHE A 159 15.19 11.76 32.03
C PHE A 159 16.01 12.36 33.17
N ILE A 160 17.27 11.93 33.33
CA ILE A 160 18.17 12.48 34.36
C ILE A 160 18.51 13.93 34.05
N GLU A 161 18.78 14.29 32.79
CA GLU A 161 19.01 15.70 32.40
C GLU A 161 17.76 16.56 32.57
N GLY A 162 16.58 16.07 32.17
CA GLY A 162 15.32 16.79 32.39
C GLY A 162 15.04 17.01 33.89
N ALA A 163 15.30 16.01 34.72
CA ALA A 163 15.17 16.13 36.17
C ALA A 163 16.23 17.05 36.80
N ALA A 164 17.46 17.05 36.27
CA ALA A 164 18.52 17.96 36.70
C ALA A 164 18.25 19.41 36.31
N ALA A 165 17.72 19.65 35.10
CA ALA A 165 17.33 20.98 34.61
C ALA A 165 16.11 21.55 35.34
N GLN A 166 15.24 20.69 35.90
CA GLN A 166 14.09 21.09 36.71
C GLN A 166 14.43 21.33 38.19
N ARG A 167 15.66 21.04 38.65
CA ARG A 167 16.04 21.42 40.01
C ARG A 167 16.06 22.96 40.09
N PRO A 168 15.25 23.57 40.98
CA PRO A 168 15.25 25.01 41.13
C PRO A 168 16.65 25.48 41.51
N MET A 169 17.19 26.47 40.80
CA MET A 169 18.55 27.02 41.03
C MET A 169 18.80 27.54 42.47
N GLY A 170 17.81 27.52 43.37
CA GLY A 170 17.90 28.03 44.73
C GLY A 170 18.31 27.02 45.79
N ASP A 171 18.16 25.72 45.57
CA ASP A 171 18.37 24.70 46.62
C ASP A 171 19.71 23.99 46.42
N ALA A 172 20.80 24.72 46.67
CA ALA A 172 22.11 24.10 46.85
C ALA A 172 22.04 23.19 48.09
N VAL A 173 21.94 21.88 47.88
CA VAL A 173 21.93 20.88 48.97
C VAL A 173 23.20 21.08 49.81
N PRO A 174 23.10 21.60 51.05
CA PRO A 174 24.26 21.86 51.87
C PRO A 174 24.89 20.52 52.27
N GLY A 175 26.03 20.17 51.70
CA GLY A 175 26.76 18.93 51.98
C GLY A 175 26.96 17.97 50.81
N ALA A 176 26.53 18.31 49.59
CA ALA A 176 26.95 17.55 48.42
C ALA A 176 28.47 17.70 48.22
N ASN A 177 29.21 16.59 48.27
CA ASN A 177 30.66 16.59 48.20
C ASN A 177 31.09 16.95 46.76
N PRO A 178 31.80 18.07 46.51
CA PRO A 178 32.14 18.51 45.15
C PRO A 178 32.94 17.46 44.37
N ALA A 179 33.69 16.61 45.08
CA ALA A 179 34.44 15.50 44.47
C ALA A 179 33.56 14.41 43.83
N GLN A 180 32.30 14.24 44.26
CA GLN A 180 31.38 13.29 43.62
C GLN A 180 30.82 13.84 42.31
N VAL A 181 30.59 15.16 42.24
CA VAL A 181 30.08 15.82 41.02
C VAL A 181 31.13 15.76 39.91
N GLU A 182 32.40 15.95 40.25
CA GLU A 182 33.52 15.93 39.30
C GLU A 182 33.82 14.51 38.76
N ALA A 183 33.52 13.46 39.54
CA ALA A 183 33.75 12.07 39.14
C ALA A 183 32.62 11.46 38.28
N GLU A 184 31.40 12.01 38.32
CA GLU A 184 30.28 11.53 37.49
C GLU A 184 30.39 11.98 36.02
N GLU A 185 30.99 13.13 35.76
CA GLU A 185 31.12 13.73 34.43
C GLU A 185 31.83 12.84 33.39
N PRO A 186 32.99 12.22 33.67
CA PRO A 186 33.68 11.38 32.67
C PRO A 186 32.91 10.08 32.33
N LEU A 187 32.17 9.52 33.29
CA LEU A 187 31.35 8.33 33.06
C LEU A 187 30.14 8.64 32.17
N VAL A 188 29.52 9.82 32.35
CA VAL A 188 28.43 10.29 31.49
C VAL A 188 28.94 10.52 30.07
N GLN A 189 30.09 11.18 29.89
CA GLN A 189 30.70 11.38 28.57
C GLN A 189 31.05 10.05 27.87
N LEU A 190 31.60 9.08 28.59
CA LEU A 190 31.92 7.76 28.01
C LEU A 190 30.65 7.03 27.53
N ARG A 191 29.56 7.07 28.31
CA ARG A 191 28.27 6.48 27.93
C ARG A 191 27.67 7.17 26.70
N ARG A 192 27.74 8.50 26.64
CA ARG A 192 27.30 9.28 25.47
C ARG A 192 28.07 8.88 24.22
N GLN A 193 29.39 8.85 24.29
CA GLN A 193 30.23 8.44 23.15
C GLN A 193 29.95 7.00 22.70
N ALA A 194 29.73 6.07 23.64
CA ALA A 194 29.35 4.71 23.31
C ALA A 194 27.98 4.66 22.60
N ALA A 195 26.98 5.39 23.10
CA ALA A 195 25.65 5.47 22.48
C ALA A 195 25.72 6.07 21.06
N ALA A 196 26.47 7.16 20.87
CA ALA A 196 26.66 7.77 19.55
C ALA A 196 27.34 6.81 18.55
N LYS A 197 28.34 6.03 19.00
CA LYS A 197 28.99 5.01 18.16
C LYS A 197 28.03 3.88 17.79
N LEU A 198 27.17 3.44 18.70
CA LEU A 198 26.18 2.38 18.46
C LEU A 198 25.01 2.83 17.57
N LEU A 199 24.58 4.09 17.70
CA LEU A 199 23.46 4.65 16.91
C LEU A 199 23.88 5.10 15.52
N ALA A 200 25.14 5.47 15.31
CA ALA A 200 25.67 5.91 14.02
C ALA A 200 25.31 4.99 12.83
N PRO A 201 25.51 3.66 12.86
CA PRO A 201 25.16 2.79 11.74
C PRO A 201 23.64 2.77 11.46
N TRP A 202 22.81 2.92 12.49
CA TRP A 202 21.37 2.97 12.33
C TRP A 202 20.91 4.28 11.70
N ILE A 203 21.45 5.42 12.16
CA ILE A 203 21.13 6.76 11.64
C ILE A 203 21.64 6.93 10.20
N CYS A 204 22.83 6.41 9.89
CA CYS A 204 23.44 6.51 8.56
C CYS A 204 22.82 5.54 7.53
N HIS A 205 21.93 4.64 7.94
CA HIS A 205 21.29 3.69 7.05
C HIS A 205 20.47 4.43 5.97
N PRO A 206 20.38 3.94 4.72
CA PRO A 206 19.59 4.61 3.68
C PRO A 206 18.11 4.76 4.04
N LEU A 207 17.54 3.83 4.82
CA LEU A 207 16.13 3.90 5.24
C LEU A 207 15.88 5.02 6.25
N SER A 208 16.71 5.13 7.28
CA SER A 208 16.64 6.25 8.23
C SER A 208 16.88 7.54 7.48
N ARG A 209 17.86 7.60 6.57
CA ARG A 209 18.07 8.76 5.69
C ARG A 209 16.81 9.12 4.92
N ILE A 210 16.15 8.20 4.22
CA ILE A 210 14.93 8.52 3.45
C ILE A 210 13.85 9.14 4.34
N VAL A 211 13.67 8.62 5.56
CA VAL A 211 12.68 9.14 6.51
C VAL A 211 13.14 10.48 7.11
N THR A 212 14.42 10.62 7.40
CA THR A 212 15.01 11.83 7.98
C THR A 212 15.43 12.84 6.93
N LEU A 213 15.31 12.60 5.62
CA LEU A 213 15.72 13.54 4.56
C LEU A 213 14.92 14.85 4.62
N SER A 214 13.80 14.85 5.36
CA SER A 214 13.06 16.06 5.75
C SER A 214 13.76 16.89 6.84
N PHE A 215 14.75 16.32 7.53
CA PHE A 215 15.55 16.92 8.58
C PHE A 215 17.02 16.90 8.15
N ASP A 216 17.82 17.86 8.59
CA ASP A 216 19.18 18.11 8.10
C ASP A 216 20.23 17.07 8.57
N ALA A 217 19.92 15.78 8.47
CA ALA A 217 20.81 14.66 8.78
C ALA A 217 22.01 14.55 7.81
N HIS A 218 21.90 15.21 6.65
CA HIS A 218 22.96 15.26 5.65
C HIS A 218 24.15 16.08 6.15
N GLY A 219 23.89 17.23 6.78
CA GLY A 219 24.93 18.05 7.40
C GLY A 219 25.72 17.31 8.47
N TYR A 220 25.07 16.44 9.25
CA TYR A 220 25.74 15.63 10.29
C TYR A 220 26.73 14.61 9.69
N CYS A 221 26.31 13.85 8.68
CA CYS A 221 27.17 12.83 8.06
C CYS A 221 28.37 13.49 7.37
N GLN A 222 28.13 14.58 6.65
CA GLN A 222 29.16 15.29 5.91
C GLN A 222 30.19 15.95 6.84
N ARG A 223 29.73 16.59 7.93
CA ARG A 223 30.63 17.24 8.91
C ARG A 223 31.52 16.22 9.63
N ARG A 224 31.03 14.99 9.86
CA ARG A 224 31.83 13.90 10.44
C ARG A 224 32.89 13.35 9.48
N GLU A 225 32.56 13.20 8.20
CA GLU A 225 33.52 12.77 7.18
C GLU A 225 34.65 13.80 7.02
N THR A 226 34.34 15.10 7.10
CA THR A 226 35.34 16.17 7.06
C THR A 226 36.15 16.31 8.35
N ALA A 227 35.55 15.96 9.50
CA ALA A 227 36.22 16.06 10.80
C ALA A 227 37.08 14.84 11.14
N SER A 228 37.01 13.75 10.36
CA SER A 228 37.92 12.63 10.52
C SER A 228 39.31 13.07 10.04
N PRO A 229 40.29 13.27 10.94
CA PRO A 229 41.60 13.75 10.55
C PRO A 229 42.34 12.59 9.90
N VAL A 230 42.09 12.40 8.60
CA VAL A 230 43.06 11.71 7.74
C VAL A 230 44.22 12.68 7.65
N ALA A 231 45.10 12.62 8.65
CA ALA A 231 46.35 13.35 8.65
C ALA A 231 47.03 13.04 7.31
N PRO A 232 47.17 14.01 6.40
CA PRO A 232 47.97 13.78 5.22
C PRO A 232 49.35 13.42 5.74
N MET A 233 49.81 12.23 5.35
CA MET A 233 51.15 11.72 5.63
C MET A 233 52.14 12.55 4.81
N ALA A 234 52.28 13.83 5.15
CA ALA A 234 53.04 14.83 4.42
C ALA A 234 54.16 15.36 5.33
N ALA A 235 55.33 14.82 5.04
CA ALA A 235 56.71 15.28 5.23
C ALA A 235 57.05 16.25 6.40
N PRO A 236 58.07 15.92 7.21
CA PRO A 236 58.59 16.78 8.25
C PRO A 236 59.55 17.83 7.66
N THR A 237 59.17 19.10 7.59
CA THR A 237 60.15 20.18 7.45
C THR A 237 59.67 21.53 7.99
N ALA A 238 60.43 22.02 8.97
CA ALA A 238 60.52 23.39 9.51
C ALA A 238 59.58 23.84 10.65
N ALA A 239 60.19 24.57 11.60
CA ALA A 239 59.79 24.82 12.98
C ALA A 239 58.55 25.73 13.20
N PRO A 240 57.81 25.56 14.31
CA PRO A 240 56.60 26.33 14.62
C PRO A 240 56.88 27.56 15.50
N THR A 241 56.32 28.70 15.11
CA THR A 241 56.19 29.89 15.97
C THR A 241 54.89 29.75 16.76
N ALA A 242 55.01 29.70 18.09
CA ALA A 242 53.92 29.45 19.02
C ALA A 242 52.92 30.62 19.06
N ALA A 243 51.70 30.38 18.61
CA ALA A 243 50.52 31.14 18.99
C ALA A 243 49.59 30.21 19.79
N PRO A 244 49.08 30.62 20.97
CA PRO A 244 48.09 29.83 21.70
C PRO A 244 46.76 29.90 20.95
N MET A 245 46.55 28.96 20.02
CA MET A 245 45.22 28.70 19.47
C MET A 245 44.33 28.28 20.63
N ALA A 246 43.44 29.20 21.02
CA ALA A 246 42.31 28.92 21.88
C ALA A 246 41.61 27.64 21.39
N ALA A 247 41.12 26.84 22.32
CA ALA A 247 40.46 25.58 22.07
C ALA A 247 38.93 25.77 22.05
N PRO A 248 38.29 26.10 20.90
CA PRO A 248 36.83 26.17 20.79
C PRO A 248 36.17 24.80 20.48
N MET A 249 36.87 23.68 20.56
CA MET A 249 36.39 22.42 19.95
C MET A 249 35.61 21.47 20.89
N ALA A 250 35.55 21.72 22.19
CA ALA A 250 34.91 20.77 23.13
C ALA A 250 33.39 20.95 23.22
N GLU A 251 32.87 22.18 23.16
CA GLU A 251 31.44 22.49 23.35
C GLU A 251 30.56 22.05 22.16
N ASP A 252 31.15 21.93 20.97
CA ASP A 252 30.46 21.45 19.77
C ASP A 252 30.10 19.95 19.84
N ALA A 253 30.91 19.12 20.51
CA ALA A 253 30.76 17.67 20.49
C ALA A 253 29.51 17.19 21.24
N ASP A 254 29.19 17.80 22.38
CA ASP A 254 28.01 17.45 23.18
C ASP A 254 26.71 17.89 22.50
N THR A 255 26.69 19.09 21.93
CA THR A 255 25.54 19.61 21.17
C THR A 255 25.20 18.72 19.99
N ILE A 256 26.24 18.29 19.25
CA ILE A 256 26.11 17.37 18.12
C ILE A 256 25.51 16.03 18.56
N LEU A 257 25.88 15.52 19.73
CA LEU A 257 25.39 14.25 20.25
C LEU A 257 23.92 14.32 20.69
N LEU A 258 23.53 15.39 21.37
CA LEU A 258 22.16 15.59 21.83
C LEU A 258 21.19 15.67 20.65
N HIS A 259 21.54 16.43 19.61
CA HIS A 259 20.78 16.46 18.36
C HIS A 259 20.69 15.09 17.66
N THR A 260 21.73 14.26 17.68
CA THR A 260 21.63 12.91 17.06
C THR A 260 20.65 12.01 17.77
N VAL A 261 20.58 12.10 19.10
CA VAL A 261 19.66 11.32 19.91
C VAL A 261 18.22 11.77 19.66
N GLU A 262 17.97 13.08 19.64
CA GLU A 262 16.65 13.64 19.33
C GLU A 262 16.20 13.27 17.92
N LEU A 263 17.12 13.32 16.95
CA LEU A 263 16.85 12.94 15.57
C LEU A 263 16.55 11.43 15.47
N ALA A 264 17.30 10.58 16.17
CA ALA A 264 17.05 9.14 16.18
C ALA A 264 15.69 8.80 16.80
N TRP A 265 15.33 9.47 17.90
CA TRP A 265 14.06 9.30 18.58
C TRP A 265 12.88 9.76 17.71
N SER A 266 12.98 10.94 17.10
CA SER A 266 11.95 11.46 16.20
C SER A 266 11.79 10.59 14.95
N ALA A 267 12.89 10.11 14.37
CA ALA A 267 12.87 9.17 13.25
C ALA A 267 12.18 7.84 13.61
N GLY A 268 12.55 7.26 14.76
CA GLY A 268 11.92 6.02 15.25
C GLY A 268 10.42 6.19 15.51
N THR A 269 10.04 7.33 16.10
CA THR A 269 8.63 7.69 16.33
C THR A 269 7.88 7.87 15.00
N ALA A 270 8.48 8.55 14.02
CA ALA A 270 7.86 8.75 12.72
C ALA A 270 7.69 7.43 11.95
N LEU A 271 8.69 6.55 12.00
CA LEU A 271 8.63 5.21 11.41
C LEU A 271 7.48 4.38 12.00
N THR A 272 7.36 4.37 13.32
CA THR A 272 6.39 3.52 14.04
C THR A 272 4.97 4.07 14.01
N LEU A 273 4.78 5.40 14.06
CA LEU A 273 3.46 6.02 14.12
C LEU A 273 2.90 6.42 12.74
N TYR A 274 3.74 6.63 11.73
CA TYR A 274 3.27 7.09 10.41
C TYR A 274 3.57 6.08 9.30
N VAL A 275 4.83 5.68 9.15
CA VAL A 275 5.26 4.85 8.01
C VAL A 275 4.73 3.42 8.13
N LEU A 276 4.90 2.77 9.28
CA LEU A 276 4.44 1.40 9.49
C LEU A 276 2.92 1.27 9.31
N PRO A 277 2.07 2.07 9.99
CA PRO A 277 0.63 2.00 9.81
C PRO A 277 0.19 2.22 8.35
N ALA A 278 0.82 3.14 7.62
CA ALA A 278 0.54 3.35 6.20
C ALA A 278 0.89 2.11 5.35
N LEU A 279 2.03 1.47 5.62
CA LEU A 279 2.44 0.23 4.93
C LEU A 279 1.54 -0.96 5.28
N PHE A 280 1.11 -1.10 6.54
CA PHE A 280 0.16 -2.13 6.95
C PHE A 280 -1.23 -1.91 6.33
N GLY A 281 -1.69 -0.66 6.22
CA GLY A 281 -2.92 -0.33 5.49
C GLY A 281 -2.82 -0.65 4.00
N LEU A 282 -1.69 -0.33 3.35
CA LEU A 282 -1.42 -0.74 1.97
C LEU A 282 -1.39 -2.27 1.82
N LEU A 283 -0.78 -2.99 2.76
CA LEU A 283 -0.72 -4.45 2.78
C LEU A 283 -2.12 -5.07 2.90
N GLY A 284 -2.97 -4.52 3.78
CA GLY A 284 -4.38 -4.92 3.90
C GLY A 284 -5.14 -4.75 2.59
N ALA A 285 -4.96 -3.61 1.91
CA ALA A 285 -5.57 -3.37 0.60
C ALA A 285 -5.07 -4.35 -0.47
N CYS A 286 -3.77 -4.67 -0.49
CA CYS A 286 -3.21 -5.68 -1.37
C CYS A 286 -3.78 -7.09 -1.09
N ALA A 287 -3.96 -7.46 0.18
CA ALA A 287 -4.56 -8.74 0.55
C ALA A 287 -6.01 -8.85 0.08
N TYR A 288 -6.80 -7.78 0.22
CA TYR A 288 -8.16 -7.71 -0.34
C TYR A 288 -8.15 -7.85 -1.86
N ILE A 289 -7.27 -7.14 -2.56
CA ILE A 289 -7.16 -7.22 -4.03
C ILE A 289 -6.83 -8.65 -4.47
N ALA A 290 -5.91 -9.34 -3.78
CA ALA A 290 -5.58 -10.73 -4.05
C ALA A 290 -6.79 -11.67 -3.87
N ARG A 291 -7.60 -11.44 -2.83
CA ARG A 291 -8.87 -12.16 -2.62
C ARG A 291 -9.83 -11.93 -3.77
N VAL A 292 -10.12 -10.67 -4.12
CA VAL A 292 -11.05 -10.33 -5.22
C VAL A 292 -10.57 -10.89 -6.56
N LEU A 293 -9.25 -10.86 -6.81
CA LEU A 293 -8.66 -11.49 -7.99
C LEU A 293 -8.89 -13.00 -7.99
N THR A 294 -8.70 -13.67 -6.85
CA THR A 294 -8.92 -15.11 -6.72
C THR A 294 -10.39 -15.44 -6.98
N ASP A 295 -11.32 -14.69 -6.38
CA ASP A 295 -12.76 -14.86 -6.61
C ASP A 295 -13.13 -14.59 -8.08
N ALA A 296 -12.50 -13.60 -8.73
CA ALA A 296 -12.72 -13.31 -10.16
C ALA A 296 -12.16 -14.41 -11.08
N VAL A 297 -11.01 -15.01 -10.73
CA VAL A 297 -10.47 -16.18 -11.45
C VAL A 297 -11.41 -17.36 -11.31
N VAL A 298 -11.83 -17.65 -10.07
CA VAL A 298 -12.74 -18.75 -9.80
C VAL A 298 -14.04 -18.53 -10.55
N ASN A 299 -14.64 -17.35 -10.51
CA ASN A 299 -15.92 -17.09 -11.16
C ASN A 299 -15.83 -16.75 -12.66
N ALA A 300 -14.63 -16.77 -13.24
CA ALA A 300 -14.37 -16.36 -14.62
C ALA A 300 -14.95 -14.96 -14.95
N SER A 301 -15.01 -14.04 -13.98
CA SER A 301 -15.69 -12.75 -14.11
C SER A 301 -14.70 -11.59 -14.28
N PHE A 302 -13.74 -11.74 -15.20
CA PHE A 302 -12.71 -10.72 -15.42
C PHE A 302 -13.25 -9.54 -16.23
N MET A 303 -13.28 -8.36 -15.61
CA MET A 303 -13.56 -7.11 -16.30
C MET A 303 -12.31 -6.22 -16.36
N PRO A 304 -12.01 -5.56 -17.50
CA PRO A 304 -10.84 -4.69 -17.65
C PRO A 304 -10.87 -3.47 -16.71
N GLN A 305 -12.05 -3.07 -16.24
CA GLN A 305 -12.23 -1.97 -15.27
C GLN A 305 -11.66 -2.27 -13.88
N LEU A 306 -11.28 -3.53 -13.57
CA LEU A 306 -10.66 -3.89 -12.29
C LEU A 306 -9.35 -3.12 -12.04
N GLY A 307 -8.59 -2.81 -13.10
CA GLY A 307 -7.28 -2.18 -12.95
C GLY A 307 -7.33 -0.83 -12.23
N PHE A 308 -8.27 0.05 -12.63
CA PHE A 308 -8.44 1.37 -12.00
C PHE A 308 -8.89 1.23 -10.53
N ARG A 309 -9.86 0.35 -10.27
CA ARG A 309 -10.35 0.08 -8.90
C ARG A 309 -9.24 -0.42 -7.97
N MET A 310 -8.31 -1.23 -8.47
CA MET A 310 -7.14 -1.71 -7.71
C MET A 310 -6.14 -0.59 -7.37
N VAL A 311 -5.93 0.36 -8.28
CA VAL A 311 -5.07 1.53 -8.01
C VAL A 311 -5.70 2.40 -6.93
N LEU A 312 -6.97 2.76 -7.11
CA LEU A 312 -7.69 3.58 -6.14
C LEU A 312 -7.73 2.93 -4.77
N ARG A 313 -8.01 1.62 -4.70
CA ARG A 313 -8.04 0.91 -3.42
C ARG A 313 -6.69 0.91 -2.70
N ARG A 314 -5.58 0.76 -3.42
CA ARG A 314 -4.24 0.84 -2.80
C ARG A 314 -3.96 2.22 -2.22
N ALA A 315 -4.32 3.27 -2.94
CA ALA A 315 -4.20 4.64 -2.44
C ALA A 315 -5.03 4.83 -1.17
N LEU A 316 -6.28 4.36 -1.17
CA LEU A 316 -7.17 4.45 0.00
C LEU A 316 -6.68 3.61 1.19
N GLY A 317 -6.15 2.41 0.96
CA GLY A 317 -5.56 1.60 2.03
C GLY A 317 -4.36 2.28 2.69
N LEU A 318 -3.49 2.90 1.87
CA LEU A 318 -2.34 3.66 2.36
C LEU A 318 -2.78 4.89 3.17
N THR A 319 -3.76 5.65 2.68
CA THR A 319 -4.24 6.85 3.39
C THR A 319 -4.95 6.48 4.70
N LEU A 320 -5.80 5.45 4.71
CA LEU A 320 -6.45 4.98 5.94
C LEU A 320 -5.44 4.44 6.97
N GLY A 321 -4.42 3.71 6.52
CA GLY A 321 -3.33 3.28 7.39
C GLY A 321 -2.58 4.45 8.03
N LEU A 322 -2.26 5.49 7.23
CA LEU A 322 -1.64 6.72 7.72
C LEU A 322 -2.55 7.47 8.71
N SER A 323 -3.83 7.62 8.39
CA SER A 323 -4.82 8.25 9.26
C SER A 323 -4.95 7.52 10.60
N THR A 324 -4.91 6.19 10.59
CA THR A 324 -4.94 5.38 11.83
C THR A 324 -3.78 5.72 12.74
N GLY A 325 -2.57 5.88 12.19
CA GLY A 325 -1.39 6.33 12.92
C GLY A 325 -1.51 7.74 13.52
N LEU A 326 -2.08 8.68 12.74
CA LEU A 326 -2.31 10.06 13.19
C LEU A 326 -3.30 10.15 14.35
N PHE A 327 -4.44 9.44 14.26
CA PHE A 327 -5.44 9.41 15.32
C PHE A 327 -4.97 8.64 16.55
N TYR A 328 -4.10 7.64 16.39
CA TYR A 328 -3.55 6.93 17.54
C TYR A 328 -2.72 7.83 18.44
N LYS A 329 -1.93 8.75 17.86
CA LYS A 329 -1.14 9.72 18.63
C LYS A 329 -2.03 10.60 19.51
N SER A 330 -3.20 11.03 19.04
CA SER A 330 -4.10 11.87 19.84
C SER A 330 -4.80 11.10 20.96
N VAL A 331 -5.18 9.84 20.71
CA VAL A 331 -5.88 9.01 21.71
C VAL A 331 -4.91 8.49 22.78
N VAL A 332 -3.74 8.00 22.38
CA VAL A 332 -2.77 7.33 23.27
C VAL A 332 -1.82 8.30 23.96
N ALA A 333 -1.77 9.59 23.58
CA ALA A 333 -1.07 10.60 24.38
C ALA A 333 -1.56 10.69 25.84
N THR A 334 -2.71 10.09 26.17
CA THR A 334 -3.27 10.05 27.52
C THR A 334 -3.02 8.75 28.29
N ILE A 335 -2.55 7.68 27.63
CA ILE A 335 -2.37 6.35 28.22
C ILE A 335 -0.96 5.85 27.90
N GLU A 336 -0.20 5.48 28.93
CA GLU A 336 1.20 5.06 28.81
C GLU A 336 1.38 3.99 27.72
N PRO A 337 2.33 4.16 26.76
CA PRO A 337 2.44 3.28 25.61
C PRO A 337 2.96 1.90 26.01
N THR A 338 2.04 0.94 26.17
CA THR A 338 2.38 -0.48 26.34
C THR A 338 2.61 -1.15 24.99
N ALA A 339 3.50 -2.16 24.94
CA ALA A 339 3.80 -2.92 23.72
C ALA A 339 2.55 -3.55 23.07
N SER A 340 1.54 -3.90 23.87
CA SER A 340 0.24 -4.40 23.40
C SER A 340 -0.50 -3.38 22.51
N ALA A 341 -0.36 -2.09 22.82
CA ALA A 341 -1.07 -1.04 22.12
C ALA A 341 -0.51 -0.80 20.70
N GLN A 342 0.78 -1.07 20.48
CA GLN A 342 1.41 -1.01 19.14
C GLN A 342 0.92 -2.13 18.21
N ILE A 343 0.79 -3.35 18.73
CA ILE A 343 0.24 -4.48 17.95
C ILE A 343 -1.21 -4.17 17.55
N SER A 344 -1.99 -3.61 18.47
CA SER A 344 -3.35 -3.15 18.19
C SER A 344 -3.39 -2.07 17.10
N LEU A 345 -2.44 -1.13 17.09
CA LEU A 345 -2.36 -0.07 16.07
C LEU A 345 -2.09 -0.65 14.67
N LEU A 346 -1.07 -1.49 14.52
CA LEU A 346 -0.71 -2.07 13.23
C LEU A 346 -1.80 -3.00 12.70
N GLY A 347 -2.41 -3.79 13.59
CA GLY A 347 -3.57 -4.62 13.27
C GLY A 347 -4.77 -3.80 12.82
N ALA A 348 -5.07 -2.69 13.50
CA ALA A 348 -6.14 -1.77 13.11
C ALA A 348 -5.87 -1.12 11.75
N ALA A 349 -4.64 -0.68 11.49
CA ALA A 349 -4.26 -0.10 10.21
C ALA A 349 -4.39 -1.12 9.06
N PHE A 350 -3.94 -2.36 9.27
CA PHE A 350 -4.12 -3.46 8.32
C PHE A 350 -5.61 -3.73 8.05
N LEU A 351 -6.42 -3.83 9.11
CA LEU A 351 -7.85 -4.09 8.98
C LEU A 351 -8.57 -2.94 8.27
N ALA A 352 -8.21 -1.69 8.56
CA ALA A 352 -8.76 -0.52 7.88
C ALA A 352 -8.45 -0.55 6.38
N GLY A 353 -7.22 -0.93 6.00
CA GLY A 353 -6.83 -1.09 4.60
C GLY A 353 -7.45 -2.31 3.91
N TYR A 354 -7.70 -3.40 4.63
CA TYR A 354 -8.42 -4.57 4.09
C TYR A 354 -9.90 -4.24 3.86
N SER A 355 -10.51 -3.51 4.79
CA SER A 355 -11.95 -3.20 4.84
C SER A 355 -12.28 -1.74 4.50
N VAL A 356 -11.65 -1.19 3.44
CA VAL A 356 -11.78 0.23 3.05
C VAL A 356 -13.25 0.68 2.94
N GLU A 357 -14.12 -0.10 2.29
CA GLU A 357 -15.54 0.25 2.17
C GLU A 357 -16.23 0.32 3.54
N ALA A 358 -15.98 -0.65 4.42
CA ALA A 358 -16.60 -0.67 5.74
C ALA A 358 -16.22 0.57 6.55
N VAL A 359 -14.95 0.98 6.47
CA VAL A 359 -14.46 2.21 7.12
C VAL A 359 -15.16 3.45 6.56
N PHE A 360 -15.33 3.57 5.24
CA PHE A 360 -16.07 4.69 4.66
C PHE A 360 -17.55 4.67 5.04
N THR A 361 -18.21 3.52 5.02
CA THR A 361 -19.61 3.42 5.47
C THR A 361 -19.78 3.82 6.93
N MET A 362 -18.78 3.53 7.77
CA MET A 362 -18.76 3.97 9.16
C MET A 362 -18.59 5.49 9.28
N PHE A 363 -17.70 6.10 8.48
CA PHE A 363 -17.53 7.55 8.45
C PHE A 363 -18.78 8.27 7.93
N ASP A 364 -19.39 7.77 6.85
CA ASP A 364 -20.63 8.31 6.31
C ASP A 364 -21.74 8.28 7.37
N ALA A 365 -21.92 7.13 8.04
CA ALA A 365 -22.88 7.00 9.14
C ALA A 365 -22.58 7.93 10.34
N ALA A 366 -21.31 8.18 10.64
CA ALA A 366 -20.92 9.13 11.69
C ALA A 366 -21.22 10.58 11.28
N VAL A 367 -20.94 10.95 10.02
CA VAL A 367 -21.23 12.27 9.47
C VAL A 367 -22.73 12.53 9.45
N ASP A 368 -23.54 11.53 9.07
CA ASP A 368 -25.00 11.66 9.06
C ASP A 368 -25.56 11.88 10.48
N LYS A 369 -25.05 11.15 11.48
CA LYS A 369 -25.42 11.38 12.89
C LYS A 369 -25.03 12.77 13.38
N LEU A 370 -23.83 13.25 13.01
CA LEU A 370 -23.42 14.61 13.36
C LEU A 370 -24.33 15.65 12.69
N ARG A 371 -24.70 15.44 11.42
CA ARG A 371 -25.65 16.31 10.71
C ARG A 371 -27.02 16.33 11.37
N GLU A 372 -27.50 15.21 11.90
CA GLU A 372 -28.76 15.15 12.67
C GLU A 372 -28.68 15.95 13.97
N VAL A 373 -27.57 15.84 14.72
CA VAL A 373 -27.36 16.60 15.97
C VAL A 373 -27.23 18.11 15.71
N PHE A 374 -26.58 18.49 14.61
CA PHE A 374 -26.40 19.89 14.23
C PHE A 374 -27.52 20.45 13.37
N LYS A 375 -28.53 19.65 13.00
CA LYS A 375 -29.70 20.15 12.29
C LYS A 375 -30.35 21.16 13.23
N PRO A 376 -30.28 22.48 12.93
CA PRO A 376 -30.84 23.50 13.81
C PRO A 376 -32.27 23.10 14.03
N GLN A 377 -32.68 23.00 15.29
CA GLN A 377 -34.05 22.69 15.66
C GLN A 377 -34.89 23.84 15.12
N GLU A 378 -35.32 23.70 13.86
CA GLU A 378 -36.07 24.70 13.11
C GLU A 378 -37.23 25.05 14.01
N ALA A 379 -37.16 26.28 14.52
CA ALA A 379 -37.96 26.76 15.63
C ALA A 379 -39.38 26.27 15.43
N ALA A 380 -39.86 25.48 16.40
CA ALA A 380 -41.21 24.96 16.46
C ALA A 380 -42.14 25.96 15.81
N THR A 381 -42.62 25.64 14.60
CA THR A 381 -43.53 26.52 13.86
C THR A 381 -44.63 26.86 14.86
N PRO A 382 -44.80 28.14 15.24
CA PRO A 382 -45.72 28.50 16.30
C PRO A 382 -47.08 27.94 15.91
N SER A 383 -47.54 27.01 16.74
CA SER A 383 -48.81 26.30 16.61
C SER A 383 -49.85 27.28 16.09
N ALA A 384 -50.27 27.06 14.84
CA ALA A 384 -51.32 27.84 14.22
C ALA A 384 -52.47 27.97 15.20
N ALA A 385 -52.77 29.21 15.58
CA ALA A 385 -53.88 29.53 16.46
C ALA A 385 -55.16 28.85 15.94
N PRO A 386 -55.98 28.25 16.83
CA PRO A 386 -57.18 27.55 16.41
C PRO A 386 -58.09 28.53 15.67
N ARG A 387 -58.27 28.29 14.35
CA ARG A 387 -59.18 29.02 13.50
C ARG A 387 -60.59 28.78 14.02
N ARG A 388 -61.10 29.75 14.78
CA ARG A 388 -62.47 29.80 15.30
C ARG A 388 -63.43 29.66 14.13
N VAL A 389 -64.12 28.52 14.05
CA VAL A 389 -65.21 28.29 13.10
C VAL A 389 -66.33 29.24 13.48
N VAL A 390 -66.46 30.33 12.74
CA VAL A 390 -67.63 31.23 12.81
C VAL A 390 -68.75 30.51 12.07
N GLY A 391 -69.80 30.17 12.81
CA GLY A 391 -71.01 29.57 12.25
C GLY A 391 -71.70 30.53 11.29
N GLU A 392 -72.02 30.04 10.09
CA GLU A 392 -72.96 30.67 9.18
C GLU A 392 -74.39 30.32 9.63
N THR A 393 -75.08 31.36 10.06
CA THR A 393 -76.51 31.39 10.38
C THR A 393 -77.37 31.35 9.12
N GLN A 394 -78.49 30.65 9.25
CA GLN A 394 -79.67 30.57 8.38
C GLN A 394 -80.08 31.87 7.69
N GLY A 395 -80.56 31.71 6.45
CA GLY A 395 -81.41 32.64 5.72
C GLY A 395 -82.14 31.90 4.60
#